data_AF-A0A956PQS9-F1
#
_entry.id   AF-A0A956PQS9-F1
#
_cell.length_a   1.000
_cell.length_b   1.000
_cell.length_c   1.000
_cell.angle_alpha   90.00
_cell.angle_beta   90.00
_cell.angle_gamma   90.00
#
_symmetry.space_group_name_H-M   'P 1'
#
loop_
_entity.id
_entity.type
_entity.pdbx_description
1 polymer ?
#
loop_
_entity_poly.entity_id
_entity_poly.type
_entity_poly.pdbx_seq_one_letter_code
_entity_poly.pdbx_strand_id
1 'polypeptide(L)'
;GALKSNIGHLESAAGIAGLVKAALCLEAEAIPPNLHVDRLNPHIDLDGARLQLPKTLTPWTRTGEAPLRAGVSAFGFGGTNAHVILEQAPRPAADPVAPREGPKLVVISAASEQALRARVEQWLTMPPQAELAAIAHAAGARSSHLRERLAVVAADSQALGRQLRAYLDGDGDGDG
;
A
#
# COMPACT_ATOMS: atom_id res chain seq x y z
N GLY A 1 0.00 19.57 3.95
CA GLY A 1 0.68 19.09 5.18
C GLY A 1 2.03 18.45 4.86
N ALA A 2 2.85 18.11 5.86
CA ALA A 2 4.18 17.54 5.68
C ALA A 2 4.34 16.27 6.51
N LEU A 3 4.88 15.19 5.92
CA LEU A 3 5.13 13.94 6.66
C LEU A 3 6.22 14.09 7.75
N LYS A 4 7.05 15.14 7.64
CA LYS A 4 8.14 15.44 8.58
C LYS A 4 7.67 15.59 10.02
N SER A 5 6.41 16.00 10.25
CA SER A 5 5.84 16.06 11.60
C SER A 5 5.68 14.69 12.27
N ASN A 6 5.69 13.59 11.49
CA ASN A 6 5.45 12.24 11.99
C ASN A 6 6.74 11.44 12.16
N ILE A 7 7.69 11.58 11.23
CA ILE A 7 8.89 10.73 11.16
C ILE A 7 10.20 11.52 11.04
N GLY A 8 10.15 12.83 11.31
CA GLY A 8 11.31 13.70 11.20
C GLY A 8 11.73 13.97 9.75
N HIS A 9 12.91 14.58 9.59
CA HIS A 9 13.45 14.91 8.28
C HIS A 9 14.35 13.79 7.76
N LEU A 10 13.87 13.04 6.77
CA LEU A 10 14.61 11.92 6.16
C LEU A 10 15.62 12.35 5.07
N GLU A 11 16.11 13.59 5.12
CA GLU A 11 17.06 14.16 4.13
C GLU A 11 16.74 13.77 2.67
N SER A 12 17.62 13.00 2.03
CA SER A 12 17.51 12.50 0.65
C SER A 12 16.24 11.67 0.41
N ALA A 13 15.69 11.01 1.43
CA ALA A 13 14.46 10.24 1.35
C ALA A 13 13.19 11.08 1.68
N ALA A 14 13.33 12.37 2.02
CA ALA A 14 12.18 13.20 2.37
C ALA A 14 11.20 13.40 1.20
N GLY A 15 11.72 13.42 -0.04
CA GLY A 15 10.90 13.53 -1.25
C GLY A 15 10.03 12.29 -1.47
N ILE A 16 10.63 11.09 -1.48
CA ILE A 16 9.90 9.83 -1.66
C ILE A 16 8.92 9.57 -0.51
N ALA A 17 9.28 9.92 0.73
CA ALA A 17 8.36 9.78 1.85
C ALA A 17 7.13 10.69 1.71
N GLY A 18 7.33 11.93 1.25
CA GLY A 18 6.23 12.84 0.90
C GLY A 18 5.35 12.32 -0.23
N LEU A 19 5.97 11.71 -1.24
CA LEU A 19 5.29 11.09 -2.38
C LEU A 19 4.40 9.91 -1.94
N VAL A 20 4.93 9.01 -1.12
CA VAL A 20 4.20 7.86 -0.57
C VAL A 20 3.02 8.34 0.28
N LYS A 21 3.22 9.34 1.14
CA LYS A 21 2.10 9.94 1.89
C LYS A 21 1.01 10.46 0.94
N ALA A 22 1.39 11.21 -0.10
CA ALA A 22 0.43 11.78 -1.03
C ALA A 22 -0.37 10.69 -1.77
N ALA A 23 0.30 9.62 -2.22
CA ALA A 23 -0.37 8.48 -2.85
C ALA A 23 -1.38 7.82 -1.89
N LEU A 24 -0.97 7.55 -0.64
CA LEU A 24 -1.86 6.97 0.37
C LEU A 24 -3.05 7.88 0.70
N CYS A 25 -2.86 9.21 0.72
CA CYS A 25 -3.97 10.15 0.92
C CYS A 25 -4.99 10.10 -0.23
N LEU A 26 -4.53 9.96 -1.48
CA LEU A 26 -5.38 9.86 -2.67
C LEU A 26 -6.14 8.53 -2.70
N GLU A 27 -5.48 7.43 -2.29
CA GLU A 27 -6.08 6.10 -2.20
C GLU A 27 -7.14 6.04 -1.09
N ALA A 28 -6.82 6.54 0.10
CA ALA A 28 -7.72 6.55 1.25
C ALA A 28 -8.79 7.65 1.20
N GLU A 29 -8.73 8.55 0.20
CA GLU A 29 -9.56 9.76 0.09
C GLU A 29 -9.62 10.54 1.42
N ALA A 30 -8.48 10.64 2.12
CA ALA A 30 -8.39 11.24 3.44
C ALA A 30 -7.02 11.90 3.67
N ILE A 31 -7.01 13.02 4.40
CA ILE A 31 -5.80 13.78 4.72
C ILE A 31 -5.50 13.62 6.22
N PRO A 32 -4.38 12.98 6.59
CA PRO A 32 -4.01 12.80 7.99
C PRO A 32 -3.54 14.14 8.60
N PRO A 33 -3.65 14.28 9.94
CA PRO A 33 -3.26 15.50 10.62
C PRO A 33 -1.76 15.80 10.50
N ASN A 34 -1.43 17.08 10.51
CA ASN A 34 -0.08 17.57 10.79
C ASN A 34 0.13 17.61 12.30
N LEU A 35 1.10 16.84 12.79
CA LEU A 35 1.42 16.79 14.23
C LEU A 35 2.22 18.01 14.67
N HIS A 36 2.19 18.29 15.98
CA HIS A 36 2.96 19.35 16.64
C HIS A 36 2.64 20.76 16.14
N VAL A 37 1.39 21.01 15.74
CA VAL A 37 0.91 22.32 15.28
C VAL A 37 -0.21 22.84 16.18
N ASP A 38 0.17 23.33 17.36
CA ASP A 38 -0.77 23.97 18.28
C ASP A 38 -1.14 25.37 17.78
N ARG A 39 -0.12 26.19 17.48
CA ARG A 39 -0.24 27.55 16.93
C ARG A 39 0.44 27.63 15.56
N LEU A 40 -0.23 28.25 14.59
CA LEU A 40 0.37 28.55 13.29
C LEU A 40 1.52 29.57 13.47
N ASN A 41 2.56 29.46 12.64
CA ASN A 41 3.63 30.45 12.62
C ASN A 41 3.03 31.85 12.36
N PRO A 42 3.30 32.87 13.20
CA PRO A 42 2.69 34.20 13.09
C PRO A 42 3.09 34.95 11.80
N HIS A 43 4.12 34.50 11.10
CA HIS A 43 4.52 35.04 9.79
C HIS A 43 3.78 34.40 8.61
N ILE A 44 2.92 33.40 8.86
CA ILE A 44 2.09 32.77 7.85
C ILE A 44 0.66 33.22 8.08
N ASP A 45 0.12 33.95 7.10
CA ASP A 45 -1.30 34.24 7.02
C ASP A 45 -1.97 33.25 6.06
N LEU A 46 -2.96 32.52 6.56
CA LEU A 46 -3.80 31.64 5.74
C LEU A 46 -5.15 32.29 5.41
N ASP A 47 -5.47 33.45 5.99
CA ASP A 47 -6.71 34.13 5.69
C ASP A 47 -6.69 34.61 4.23
N GLY A 48 -7.71 34.20 3.47
CA GLY A 48 -7.78 34.42 2.02
C GLY A 48 -6.91 33.48 1.18
N ALA A 49 -5.98 32.73 1.77
CA ALA A 49 -5.30 31.64 1.09
C ALA A 49 -6.28 30.47 0.91
N ARG A 50 -6.34 29.87 -0.28
CA ARG A 50 -7.10 28.62 -0.51
C ARG A 50 -6.37 27.40 0.08
N LEU A 51 -5.83 27.55 1.29
CA LEU A 51 -4.97 26.60 1.97
C LEU A 51 -5.48 26.39 3.40
N GLN A 52 -5.48 25.14 3.83
CA GLN A 52 -5.83 24.74 5.19
C GLN A 52 -4.78 23.77 5.70
N LEU A 53 -4.48 23.85 7.00
CA LEU A 53 -3.57 22.96 7.69
C LEU A 53 -4.37 21.94 8.52
N PRO A 54 -4.50 20.68 8.07
CA PRO A 54 -5.31 19.69 8.76
C PRO A 54 -4.71 19.35 10.13
N LYS A 55 -5.49 19.59 11.20
CA LYS A 55 -5.14 19.23 12.58
C LYS A 55 -5.79 17.92 13.04
N THR A 56 -6.77 17.43 12.29
CA THR A 56 -7.46 16.16 12.48
C THR A 56 -7.51 15.39 11.15
N LEU A 57 -7.85 14.10 11.22
CA LEU A 57 -8.12 13.32 10.00
C LEU A 57 -9.28 13.97 9.25
N THR A 58 -9.00 14.45 8.03
CA THR A 58 -9.95 15.24 7.25
C THR A 58 -10.34 14.45 5.99
N PRO A 59 -11.63 14.17 5.76
CA PRO A 59 -12.09 13.56 4.51
C PRO A 59 -11.67 14.40 3.31
N TRP A 60 -11.13 13.77 2.27
CA TRP A 60 -10.76 14.42 1.02
C TRP A 60 -11.87 14.21 -0.01
N THR A 61 -12.93 15.00 0.11
CA THR A 61 -14.10 14.87 -0.76
C THR A 61 -13.82 15.43 -2.16
N ARG A 62 -14.33 14.73 -3.17
CA ARG A 62 -14.30 15.21 -4.56
C ARG A 62 -15.29 16.36 -4.72
N THR A 63 -14.92 17.34 -5.55
CA THR A 63 -15.81 18.38 -6.02
C THR A 63 -16.30 18.02 -7.42
N GLY A 64 -17.51 17.47 -7.51
CA GLY A 64 -18.03 16.91 -8.76
C GLY A 64 -17.28 15.64 -9.19
N GLU A 65 -17.06 15.49 -10.49
CA GLU A 65 -16.41 14.29 -11.08
C GLU A 65 -14.88 14.41 -11.19
N ALA A 66 -14.30 15.56 -10.83
CA ALA A 66 -12.87 15.78 -10.97
C ALA A 66 -12.06 14.86 -10.04
N PRO A 67 -10.95 14.27 -10.52
CA PRO A 67 -10.09 13.44 -9.70
C PRO A 67 -9.38 14.28 -8.64
N LEU A 68 -9.09 13.67 -7.49
CA LEU A 68 -8.28 14.31 -6.45
C LEU A 68 -6.84 14.48 -6.95
N ARG A 69 -6.21 15.61 -6.58
CA ARG A 69 -4.84 15.92 -6.96
C ARG A 69 -4.01 16.34 -5.76
N ALA A 70 -2.77 15.88 -5.69
CA ALA A 70 -1.83 16.21 -4.63
C ALA A 70 -0.53 16.79 -5.22
N GLY A 71 -0.06 17.90 -4.66
CA GLY A 71 1.27 18.42 -4.95
C GLY A 71 2.28 17.99 -3.89
N VAL A 72 3.47 17.56 -4.31
CA VAL A 72 4.59 17.26 -3.41
C VAL A 72 5.79 18.10 -3.81
N SER A 73 6.28 18.89 -2.86
CA SER A 73 7.48 19.72 -3.05
C SER A 73 8.63 19.21 -2.20
N ALA A 74 9.83 19.22 -2.76
CA ALA A 74 11.09 18.95 -2.08
C ALA A 74 12.11 20.04 -2.43
N PHE A 75 12.76 20.59 -1.41
CA PHE A 75 13.75 21.66 -1.52
C PHE A 75 15.06 21.17 -0.90
N GLY A 76 16.08 21.01 -1.73
CA GLY A 76 17.40 20.57 -1.31
C GLY A 76 18.23 21.72 -0.77
N PHE A 77 19.10 21.45 0.20
CA PHE A 77 19.96 22.47 0.81
C PHE A 77 20.86 23.19 -0.21
N GLY A 78 21.31 22.49 -1.25
CA GLY A 78 22.11 23.07 -2.35
C GLY A 78 21.32 23.96 -3.32
N GLY A 79 20.05 24.26 -3.07
CA GLY A 79 19.21 25.13 -3.90
C GLY A 79 18.44 24.41 -5.01
N THR A 80 18.65 23.10 -5.20
CA THR A 80 17.88 22.30 -6.16
C THR A 80 16.49 22.00 -5.61
N ASN A 81 15.48 22.32 -6.41
CA ASN A 81 14.07 22.17 -6.05
C ASN A 81 13.36 21.20 -7.00
N ALA A 82 12.44 20.41 -6.47
CA ALA A 82 11.59 19.51 -7.26
C ALA A 82 10.13 19.64 -6.80
N HIS A 83 9.21 19.55 -7.76
CA HIS A 83 7.78 19.55 -7.51
C HIS A 83 7.08 18.55 -8.44
N VAL A 84 6.18 17.74 -7.88
CA VAL A 84 5.40 16.77 -8.64
C VAL A 84 3.92 16.91 -8.31
N ILE A 85 3.07 16.68 -9.31
CA ILE A 85 1.63 16.60 -9.17
C ILE A 85 1.21 15.15 -9.37
N LEU A 86 0.46 14.62 -8.41
CA LEU A 86 -0.20 13.32 -8.48
C LEU A 86 -1.68 13.54 -8.72
N GLU A 87 -2.26 12.69 -9.55
CA GLU A 87 -3.71 12.61 -9.75
C GLU A 87 -4.18 11.22 -9.28
N GLN A 88 -5.36 11.19 -8.68
CA GLN A 88 -5.99 9.93 -8.28
C GLN A 88 -6.20 9.04 -9.50
N ALA A 89 -5.81 7.76 -9.39
CA ALA A 89 -6.06 6.79 -10.43
C ALA A 89 -7.58 6.66 -10.69
N PRO A 90 -8.01 6.42 -11.95
CA PRO A 90 -9.40 6.09 -12.22
C PRO A 90 -9.78 4.83 -11.42
N ARG A 91 -11.04 4.77 -10.96
CA ARG A 91 -11.54 3.54 -10.36
C ARG A 91 -11.43 2.43 -11.40
N PRO A 92 -10.84 1.28 -11.06
CA PRO A 92 -10.84 0.13 -11.95
C PRO A 92 -12.29 -0.12 -12.38
N ALA A 93 -12.53 -0.21 -13.69
CA ALA A 93 -13.79 -0.77 -14.14
C ALA A 93 -13.90 -2.18 -13.53
N ALA A 94 -15.11 -2.58 -13.12
CA ALA A 94 -15.33 -3.97 -12.73
C ALA A 94 -14.77 -4.85 -13.87
N ASP A 95 -13.81 -5.70 -13.54
CA ASP A 95 -13.12 -6.52 -14.54
C ASP A 95 -14.19 -7.36 -15.26
N PRO A 96 -14.36 -7.23 -16.59
CA PRO A 96 -15.47 -7.89 -17.29
C PRO A 96 -15.36 -9.42 -17.26
N VAL A 97 -14.20 -9.95 -16.81
CA VAL A 97 -13.99 -11.38 -16.62
C VAL A 97 -14.51 -11.77 -15.25
N ALA A 98 -15.70 -12.38 -15.22
CA ALA A 98 -16.21 -13.03 -14.03
C ALA A 98 -15.14 -13.95 -13.44
N PRO A 99 -14.92 -13.95 -12.10
CA PRO A 99 -13.99 -14.85 -11.47
C PRO A 99 -14.30 -16.28 -11.93
N ARG A 100 -13.33 -16.95 -12.55
CA ARG A 100 -13.52 -18.37 -12.91
C ARG A 100 -13.91 -19.13 -11.65
N GLU A 101 -14.99 -19.90 -11.69
CA GLU A 101 -15.37 -20.72 -10.55
C GLU A 101 -14.33 -21.83 -10.30
N GLY A 102 -14.27 -22.32 -9.06
CA GLY A 102 -13.39 -23.41 -8.66
C GLY A 102 -12.09 -22.98 -7.95
N PRO A 103 -11.29 -23.98 -7.50
CA PRO A 103 -10.14 -23.75 -6.65
C PRO A 103 -9.05 -22.94 -7.35
N LYS A 104 -8.29 -22.19 -6.54
CA LYS A 104 -7.21 -21.31 -6.99
C LYS A 104 -5.86 -21.87 -6.59
N LEU A 105 -4.91 -21.80 -7.51
CA LEU A 105 -3.50 -22.11 -7.27
C LEU A 105 -2.78 -20.85 -6.78
N VAL A 106 -2.28 -20.88 -5.56
CA VAL A 106 -1.49 -19.82 -4.95
C VAL A 106 -0.04 -20.29 -4.87
N VAL A 107 0.88 -19.50 -5.45
CA VAL A 107 2.31 -19.84 -5.50
C VAL A 107 3.13 -18.84 -4.69
N ILE A 108 3.89 -19.34 -3.73
CA ILE A 108 4.81 -18.56 -2.89
C ILE A 108 6.22 -19.06 -3.19
N SER A 109 7.16 -18.16 -3.46
CA SER A 109 8.55 -18.55 -3.67
C SER A 109 9.53 -17.62 -2.94
N ALA A 110 10.64 -18.18 -2.48
CA ALA A 110 11.72 -17.46 -1.80
C ALA A 110 13.10 -18.02 -2.15
N ALA A 111 14.15 -17.29 -1.77
CA ALA A 111 15.53 -17.67 -2.08
C ALA A 111 16.09 -18.78 -1.16
N SER A 112 15.45 -19.02 -0.02
CA SER A 112 15.81 -20.05 0.97
C SER A 112 14.56 -20.53 1.71
N GLU A 113 14.66 -21.68 2.37
CA GLU A 113 13.54 -22.27 3.12
C GLU A 113 13.11 -21.35 4.27
N GLN A 114 14.07 -20.77 4.99
CA GLN A 114 13.80 -19.79 6.04
C GLN A 114 13.05 -18.57 5.50
N ALA A 115 13.43 -18.07 4.32
CA ALA A 115 12.74 -16.96 3.68
C ALA A 115 11.34 -17.35 3.17
N LEU A 116 11.14 -18.62 2.79
CA LEU A 116 9.82 -19.14 2.41
C LEU A 116 8.90 -19.21 3.63
N ARG A 117 9.37 -19.78 4.74
CA ARG A 117 8.62 -19.80 6.02
C ARG A 117 8.24 -18.40 6.49
N ALA A 118 9.19 -17.46 6.52
CA ALA A 118 8.92 -16.06 6.88
C ALA A 118 7.90 -15.40 5.93
N ARG A 119 7.93 -15.73 4.63
CA ARG A 119 6.93 -15.25 3.67
C ARG A 119 5.54 -15.83 3.96
N VAL A 120 5.44 -17.11 4.31
CA VAL A 120 4.19 -17.75 4.68
C VAL A 120 3.60 -17.13 5.96
N GLU A 121 4.43 -16.87 6.96
CA GLU A 121 4.01 -16.14 8.18
C GLU A 121 3.47 -14.75 7.82
N GLN A 122 4.18 -14.00 6.96
CA GLN A 122 3.71 -12.70 6.50
C GLN A 122 2.33 -12.80 5.85
N TRP A 123 2.10 -13.79 4.99
CA TRP A 123 0.81 -14.02 4.34
C TRP A 123 -0.32 -14.27 5.34
N LEU A 124 -0.06 -15.01 6.43
CA LEU A 124 -1.05 -15.27 7.48
C LEU A 124 -1.43 -14.03 8.29
N THR A 125 -0.59 -12.98 8.28
CA THR A 125 -0.87 -11.70 8.95
C THR A 125 -1.53 -10.68 8.05
N MET A 126 -1.61 -10.94 6.74
CA MET A 126 -2.29 -10.03 5.82
C MET A 126 -3.80 -10.01 6.11
N PRO A 127 -4.42 -8.84 6.21
CA PRO A 127 -5.85 -8.76 6.42
C PRO A 127 -6.61 -9.42 5.25
N PRO A 128 -7.76 -10.06 5.50
CA PRO A 128 -8.55 -10.75 4.48
C PRO A 128 -9.32 -9.73 3.62
N GLN A 129 -8.59 -8.87 2.92
CA GLN A 129 -9.15 -7.77 2.13
C GLN A 129 -9.18 -8.10 0.63
N ALA A 130 -8.39 -9.08 0.18
CA ALA A 130 -8.30 -9.44 -1.22
C ALA A 130 -9.04 -10.75 -1.53
N GLU A 131 -9.74 -10.77 -2.66
CA GLU A 131 -10.32 -11.98 -3.21
C GLU A 131 -9.22 -13.00 -3.56
N LEU A 132 -9.47 -14.28 -3.25
CA LEU A 132 -8.50 -15.36 -3.49
C LEU A 132 -8.04 -15.41 -4.96
N ALA A 133 -8.92 -15.09 -5.91
CA ALA A 133 -8.59 -15.03 -7.33
C ALA A 133 -7.54 -13.95 -7.64
N ALA A 134 -7.68 -12.75 -7.05
CA ALA A 134 -6.72 -11.67 -7.20
C ALA A 134 -5.37 -12.02 -6.55
N ILE A 135 -5.40 -12.66 -5.37
CA ILE A 135 -4.20 -13.15 -4.69
C ILE A 135 -3.46 -14.17 -5.56
N ALA A 136 -4.18 -15.17 -6.10
CA ALA A 136 -3.61 -16.19 -6.97
C ALA A 136 -3.04 -15.60 -8.26
N HIS A 137 -3.77 -14.67 -8.89
CA HIS A 137 -3.31 -13.98 -10.08
C HIS A 137 -2.03 -13.17 -9.83
N ALA A 138 -2.05 -12.30 -8.80
CA ALA A 138 -0.89 -11.51 -8.43
C ALA A 138 0.30 -12.40 -8.02
N ALA A 139 0.05 -13.54 -7.40
CA ALA A 139 1.08 -14.48 -7.02
C ALA A 139 1.73 -15.19 -8.22
N GLY A 140 0.91 -15.60 -9.19
CA GLY A 140 1.35 -16.26 -10.41
C GLY A 140 1.98 -15.32 -11.44
N ALA A 141 1.56 -14.05 -11.48
CA ALA A 141 2.07 -13.05 -12.42
C ALA A 141 3.45 -12.47 -12.04
N ARG A 142 3.99 -12.82 -10.86
CA ARG A 142 5.33 -12.36 -10.44
C ARG A 142 6.41 -12.95 -11.35
N SER A 143 7.28 -12.11 -11.88
CA SER A 143 8.39 -12.54 -12.76
C SER A 143 9.49 -13.34 -12.05
N SER A 144 9.61 -13.21 -10.73
CA SER A 144 10.68 -13.84 -9.94
C SER A 144 10.19 -15.10 -9.23
N HIS A 145 10.24 -16.24 -9.92
CA HIS A 145 9.99 -17.56 -9.34
C HIS A 145 11.28 -18.17 -8.80
N LEU A 146 11.55 -17.92 -7.51
CA LEU A 146 12.79 -18.32 -6.83
C LEU A 146 12.84 -19.83 -6.55
N ARG A 147 13.98 -20.31 -6.01
CA ARG A 147 14.29 -21.74 -5.85
C ARG A 147 13.30 -22.48 -4.96
N GLU A 148 13.05 -21.96 -3.76
CA GLU A 148 12.16 -22.60 -2.80
C GLU A 148 10.73 -22.17 -3.10
N ARG A 149 9.82 -23.14 -3.25
CA ARG A 149 8.46 -22.90 -3.76
C ARG A 149 7.45 -23.69 -2.94
N LEU A 150 6.34 -23.03 -2.63
CA LEU A 150 5.14 -23.63 -2.06
C LEU A 150 3.97 -23.34 -3.00
N ALA A 151 3.24 -24.39 -3.37
CA ALA A 151 2.03 -24.29 -4.16
C ALA A 151 0.85 -24.79 -3.32
N VAL A 152 -0.18 -23.96 -3.19
CA VAL A 152 -1.38 -24.26 -2.41
C VAL A 152 -2.60 -24.16 -3.32
N VAL A 153 -3.40 -25.22 -3.35
CA VAL A 153 -4.69 -25.23 -4.04
C VAL A 153 -5.78 -25.01 -3.00
N ALA A 154 -6.47 -23.89 -3.09
CA ALA A 154 -7.48 -23.49 -2.11
C ALA A 154 -8.81 -23.11 -2.78
N ALA A 155 -9.92 -23.57 -2.21
CA ALA A 155 -11.26 -23.16 -2.65
C ALA A 155 -11.63 -21.75 -2.15
N ASP A 156 -11.10 -21.37 -0.99
CA ASP A 156 -11.37 -20.09 -0.33
C ASP A 156 -10.17 -19.64 0.53
N SER A 157 -10.23 -18.41 1.03
CA SER A 157 -9.16 -17.82 1.85
C SER A 157 -8.95 -18.54 3.19
N GLN A 158 -9.97 -19.22 3.73
CA GLN A 158 -9.82 -20.00 4.96
C GLN A 158 -9.05 -21.30 4.70
N ALA A 159 -9.34 -21.99 3.59
CA ALA A 159 -8.62 -23.18 3.13
C ALA A 159 -7.15 -22.86 2.86
N LEU A 160 -6.88 -21.72 2.19
CA LEU A 160 -5.51 -21.21 2.02
C LEU A 160 -4.83 -21.03 3.38
N GLY A 161 -5.46 -20.30 4.32
CA GLY A 161 -4.89 -20.06 5.64
C GLY A 161 -4.65 -21.32 6.47
N ARG A 162 -5.48 -22.37 6.32
CA ARG A 162 -5.25 -23.66 6.97
C ARG A 162 -4.02 -24.37 6.39
N GLN A 163 -3.92 -24.46 5.07
CA GLN A 163 -2.79 -25.13 4.41
C GLN A 163 -1.46 -24.40 4.66
N LEU A 164 -1.47 -23.07 4.69
CA LEU A 164 -0.29 -22.28 5.05
C LEU A 164 0.18 -22.52 6.49
N ARG A 165 -0.74 -22.71 7.45
CA ARG A 165 -0.38 -23.09 8.83
C ARG A 165 0.18 -24.52 8.89
N ALA A 166 -0.47 -25.47 8.23
CA ALA A 166 0.01 -26.86 8.15
C ALA A 166 1.44 -26.95 7.58
N TYR A 167 1.76 -26.13 6.56
CA TYR A 167 3.12 -26.02 6.05
C TYR A 167 4.12 -25.53 7.11
N LEU A 168 3.75 -24.54 7.92
CA LEU A 168 4.62 -24.03 8.99
C LEU A 168 4.84 -25.07 10.09
N ASP A 169 3.79 -25.84 10.42
CA ASP A 169 3.81 -26.89 11.44
C ASP A 169 4.62 -28.13 11.01
N GLY A 170 4.96 -28.25 9.72
CA GLY A 170 5.75 -29.36 9.17
C GLY A 170 4.90 -30.52 8.63
N ASP A 171 3.58 -30.37 8.59
CA ASP A 171 2.62 -31.39 8.10
C ASP A 171 2.53 -31.43 6.55
N GLY A 172 3.47 -30.79 5.85
CA GLY A 172 3.43 -30.55 4.40
C GLY A 172 4.14 -31.58 3.51
N ASP A 173 4.81 -32.58 4.07
CA ASP A 173 5.35 -33.71 3.30
C ASP A 173 4.23 -34.74 3.04
N GLY A 174 3.38 -34.43 2.07
CA GLY A 174 2.29 -35.29 1.60
C GLY A 174 2.05 -35.09 0.11
N ASP A 175 2.68 -35.96 -0.67
CA ASP A 175 2.61 -36.20 -2.13
C ASP A 175 3.50 -35.33 -3.03
N GLY A 176 4.26 -36.04 -3.86
CA GLY A 176 5.29 -35.55 -4.80
C GLY A 176 4.80 -35.24 -6.21
#